data_AF-A0A536MAD1-F1
#
_entry.id   AF-A0A536MAD1-F1
#
_cell.length_a   1.000
_cell.length_b   1.000
_cell.length_c   1.000
_cell.angle_alpha   90.00
_cell.angle_beta   90.00
_cell.angle_gamma   90.00
#
_symmetry.space_group_name_H-M   'P 1'
#
loop_
_entity.id
_entity.type
_entity.pdbx_description
1 polymer ?
#
loop_
_entity_poly.entity_id
_entity_poly.type
_entity_poly.pdbx_seq_one_letter_code
_entity_poly.pdbx_strand_id
1 'polypeptide(L)'
;MTRPLHVAFVWHMHQPYYKDDLQHTFLLPWVRLRCAKDYYKMPALLDDYPAIKQTFNLVPALVAQVADYVDGQDTDDRGARLHRPLDDRVEPAPPCPPVSTLPGPHPQARTGLATHRRRHGEIVLGRGAPRPAGMVQPLVDRPRSHQR
;
A
#
# COMPACT_ATOMS: atom_id res chain seq x y z
N MET A 1 -24.13 17.45 31.39
CA MET A 1 -24.37 17.42 29.92
C MET A 1 -23.23 16.66 29.26
N THR A 2 -23.52 15.65 28.43
CA THR A 2 -22.49 14.90 27.69
C THR A 2 -22.00 15.73 26.50
N ARG A 3 -20.68 15.89 26.36
CA ARG A 3 -20.10 16.57 25.19
C ARG A 3 -20.15 15.64 23.98
N PRO A 4 -20.46 16.16 22.77
CA PRO A 4 -20.46 15.36 21.57
C PRO A 4 -19.05 14.83 21.27
N LEU A 5 -18.95 13.57 20.83
CA LEU A 5 -17.71 12.97 20.38
C LEU A 5 -17.47 13.36 18.92
N HIS A 6 -16.32 13.98 18.65
CA HIS A 6 -15.89 14.28 17.29
C HIS A 6 -15.11 13.10 16.71
N VAL A 7 -15.53 12.64 15.53
CA VAL A 7 -14.91 11.53 14.80
C VAL A 7 -14.46 12.05 13.43
N ALA A 8 -13.23 11.70 13.03
CA ALA A 8 -12.69 12.03 11.72
C ALA A 8 -12.26 10.75 11.00
N PHE A 9 -12.77 10.54 9.78
CA PHE A 9 -12.35 9.44 8.91
C PHE A 9 -11.29 9.95 7.94
N VAL A 10 -10.13 9.29 7.93
CA VAL A 10 -9.01 9.60 7.03
C VAL A 10 -8.61 8.34 6.28
N TRP A 11 -8.83 8.36 4.97
CA TRP A 11 -8.48 7.27 4.06
C TRP A 11 -7.15 7.55 3.40
N HIS A 12 -6.16 6.73 3.71
CA HIS A 12 -4.86 6.79 3.04
C HIS A 12 -4.84 5.81 1.86
N MET A 13 -5.01 6.33 0.65
CA MET A 13 -5.02 5.56 -0.59
C MET A 13 -3.61 5.47 -1.15
N HIS A 14 -3.01 4.29 -1.02
CA HIS A 14 -1.65 4.00 -1.47
C HIS A 14 -1.63 2.79 -2.40
N GLN A 15 -0.87 2.89 -3.49
CA GLN A 15 -0.34 1.76 -4.25
C GLN A 15 1.17 1.96 -4.44
N PRO A 16 1.97 0.88 -4.39
CA PRO A 16 3.35 0.93 -4.86
C PRO A 16 3.45 1.41 -6.31
N TYR A 17 4.65 1.84 -6.69
CA TYR A 17 4.96 2.18 -8.08
C TYR A 17 5.22 0.88 -8.86
N TYR A 18 4.34 0.55 -9.80
CA TYR A 18 4.39 -0.67 -10.61
C TYR A 18 4.77 -0.42 -12.07
N LYS A 19 4.87 0.85 -12.48
CA LYS A 19 5.27 1.23 -13.83
C LYS A 19 6.77 1.08 -14.01
N ASP A 20 7.16 0.51 -15.14
CA ASP A 20 8.52 0.61 -15.68
C ASP A 20 8.53 1.78 -16.68
N ASP A 21 9.21 2.86 -16.30
CA ASP A 21 9.29 4.09 -17.09
C ASP A 21 10.09 3.94 -18.39
N LEU A 22 10.97 2.94 -18.47
CA LEU A 22 11.77 2.69 -19.69
C LEU A 22 10.97 1.88 -20.71
N GLN A 23 10.13 0.97 -20.23
CA GLN A 23 9.38 0.05 -21.07
C GLN A 23 7.93 0.47 -21.32
N HIS A 24 7.44 1.51 -20.63
CA HIS A 24 6.03 1.95 -20.71
C HIS A 24 5.05 0.82 -20.40
N THR A 25 5.42 -0.05 -19.46
CA THR A 25 4.60 -1.19 -19.04
C THR A 25 4.38 -1.21 -17.54
N PHE A 26 3.22 -1.71 -17.13
CA PHE A 26 2.95 -1.98 -15.72
C PHE A 26 3.28 -3.43 -15.40
N LEU A 27 4.16 -3.64 -14.42
CA LEU A 27 4.52 -4.97 -13.92
C LEU A 27 3.29 -5.73 -13.40
N LEU A 28 2.40 -5.01 -12.71
CA LEU A 28 1.17 -5.55 -12.15
C LEU A 28 0.04 -4.52 -12.33
N PRO A 29 -1.17 -4.93 -12.72
CA PRO A 29 -2.29 -4.02 -13.00
C PRO A 29 -3.03 -3.63 -11.70
N TRP A 30 -2.35 -3.61 -10.56
CA TRP A 30 -3.00 -3.39 -9.27
C TRP A 30 -3.61 -2.00 -9.16
N VAL A 31 -2.97 -0.99 -9.76
CA VAL A 31 -3.51 0.36 -9.84
C VAL A 31 -4.86 0.33 -10.57
N ARG A 32 -4.91 -0.23 -11.79
CA ARG A 32 -6.16 -0.38 -12.56
C ARG A 32 -7.24 -1.13 -11.78
N LEU A 33 -6.91 -2.30 -11.22
CA LEU A 33 -7.87 -3.14 -10.50
C LEU A 33 -8.42 -2.45 -9.24
N ARG A 34 -7.57 -1.75 -8.47
CA ARG A 34 -8.00 -1.05 -7.26
C ARG A 34 -8.72 0.25 -7.55
N CYS A 35 -8.40 0.93 -8.66
CA CYS A 35 -9.18 2.06 -9.16
C CYS A 35 -10.62 1.65 -9.46
N ALA A 36 -10.79 0.58 -10.26
CA ALA A 36 -12.11 0.07 -10.63
C ALA A 36 -12.94 -0.42 -9.44
N LYS A 37 -12.27 -1.03 -8.45
CA LYS A 37 -12.94 -1.61 -7.29
C LYS A 37 -13.29 -0.60 -6.21
N ASP A 38 -12.30 0.18 -5.75
CA ASP A 38 -12.37 0.90 -4.48
C ASP A 38 -12.22 2.42 -4.63
N TYR A 39 -11.28 2.91 -5.44
CA TYR A 39 -10.95 4.34 -5.44
C TYR A 39 -12.03 5.24 -6.04
N TYR A 40 -12.81 4.74 -7.00
CA TYR A 40 -13.96 5.48 -7.53
C TYR A 40 -15.21 5.30 -6.65
N LYS A 41 -15.51 4.06 -6.27
CA LYS A 41 -16.76 3.70 -5.59
C LYS A 41 -16.89 4.36 -4.22
N MET A 42 -15.80 4.47 -3.47
CA MET A 42 -15.82 5.01 -2.11
C MET A 42 -16.20 6.50 -2.08
N PRO A 43 -15.58 7.39 -2.88
CA PRO A 43 -16.03 8.77 -3.03
C PRO A 43 -17.45 8.89 -3.60
N ALA A 44 -17.79 8.12 -4.65
CA ALA A 44 -19.11 8.21 -5.29
C ALA A 44 -20.25 7.86 -4.32
N LEU A 45 -20.03 6.93 -3.39
CA LEU A 45 -21.03 6.60 -2.37
C LEU A 45 -21.34 7.79 -1.44
N LEU A 46 -20.44 8.76 -1.30
CA LEU A 46 -20.65 9.90 -0.40
C LEU A 46 -21.67 10.91 -0.94
N ASP A 47 -21.97 10.86 -2.23
CA ASP A 47 -23.00 11.71 -2.83
C ASP A 47 -24.38 11.44 -2.20
N ASP A 48 -24.63 10.20 -1.76
CA ASP A 48 -25.86 9.80 -1.06
C ASP A 48 -25.85 10.19 0.44
N TYR A 49 -24.68 10.53 1.01
CA TYR A 49 -24.50 10.79 2.45
C TYR A 49 -23.77 12.12 2.74
N PRO A 50 -24.32 13.28 2.34
CA PRO A 50 -23.63 14.58 2.40
C PRO A 50 -23.30 15.08 3.84
N ALA A 51 -23.99 14.53 4.85
CA ALA A 51 -23.74 14.83 6.25
C ALA A 51 -22.42 14.21 6.77
N ILE A 52 -21.97 13.10 6.18
CA ILE A 52 -20.75 12.41 6.60
C ILE A 52 -19.54 13.10 5.99
N LYS A 53 -18.59 13.52 6.82
CA LYS A 53 -17.33 14.14 6.37
C LYS A 53 -16.20 13.13 6.41
N GLN A 54 -15.52 12.95 5.28
CA GLN A 54 -14.40 12.02 5.13
C GLN A 54 -13.27 12.71 4.37
N THR A 55 -12.03 12.38 4.72
CA THR A 55 -10.85 12.91 4.05
C THR A 55 -10.15 11.79 3.30
N PHE A 56 -9.92 11.98 2.01
CA PHE A 56 -9.13 11.06 1.18
C PHE A 56 -7.76 11.66 0.92
N ASN A 57 -6.72 10.92 1.29
CA ASN A 57 -5.34 11.24 0.97
C ASN A 57 -4.86 10.28 -0.14
N LEU A 58 -4.62 10.81 -1.34
CA LEU A 58 -4.08 10.06 -2.46
C LEU A 58 -2.57 10.32 -2.57
N VAL A 59 -1.78 9.25 -2.53
CA VAL A 59 -0.32 9.34 -2.64
C VAL A 59 0.08 9.75 -4.06
N PRO A 60 1.08 10.64 -4.26
CA PRO A 60 1.46 11.12 -5.59
C PRO A 60 1.80 10.00 -6.59
N ALA A 61 2.49 8.95 -6.13
CA ALA A 61 2.82 7.79 -6.96
C ALA A 61 1.57 7.04 -7.46
N LEU A 62 0.49 7.01 -6.68
CA LEU A 62 -0.78 6.45 -7.13
C LEU A 62 -1.40 7.35 -8.20
N VAL A 63 -1.47 8.65 -7.96
CA VAL A 63 -2.09 9.62 -8.89
C VAL A 63 -1.38 9.63 -10.25
N ALA A 64 -0.05 9.61 -10.25
CA ALA A 64 0.74 9.56 -11.49
C ALA A 64 0.39 8.32 -12.34
N GLN A 65 0.40 7.13 -11.72
CA GLN A 65 0.05 5.89 -12.42
C GLN A 65 -1.40 5.87 -12.91
N VAL A 66 -2.33 6.50 -12.20
CA VAL A 66 -3.72 6.64 -12.67
C VAL A 66 -3.80 7.54 -13.90
N ALA A 67 -3.08 8.66 -13.90
CA ALA A 67 -3.01 9.56 -15.05
C ALA A 67 -2.43 8.83 -16.27
N ASP A 68 -1.35 8.07 -16.08
CA ASP A 68 -0.74 7.23 -17.11
C ASP A 68 -1.74 6.24 -17.75
N TYR A 69 -2.60 5.61 -16.94
CA TYR A 69 -3.67 4.74 -17.44
C TYR A 69 -4.76 5.50 -18.22
N VAL A 70 -5.04 6.76 -17.87
CA VAL A 70 -6.04 7.60 -18.54
C VAL A 70 -5.52 8.09 -19.89
N ASP A 71 -4.23 8.45 -19.96
CA ASP A 71 -3.58 8.92 -21.18
C ASP A 71 -3.35 7.81 -22.21
N GLY A 72 -3.51 6.55 -21.79
CA GLY A 72 -3.47 5.37 -22.66
C GLY A 72 -2.10 5.09 -23.29
N GLN A 73 -1.04 5.72 -22.77
CA GLN A 73 0.33 5.59 -23.28
C GLN A 73 1.01 4.31 -22.78
N ASP A 74 0.56 3.78 -21.64
CA ASP A 74 1.19 2.63 -20.99
C ASP A 74 0.28 1.41 -21.04
N THR A 75 0.88 0.25 -21.30
CA THR A 75 0.14 -1.01 -21.42
C THR A 75 0.36 -1.88 -20.19
N ASP A 76 -0.72 -2.36 -19.58
CA ASP A 76 -0.63 -3.50 -18.68
C ASP A 76 -0.81 -4.80 -19.47
N ASP A 77 0.08 -5.76 -19.27
CA ASP A 77 0.09 -7.04 -19.99
C ASP A 77 -1.18 -7.88 -19.66
N ARG A 78 -1.91 -7.51 -18.58
CA ARG A 78 -3.12 -8.23 -18.18
C ARG A 78 -4.33 -7.91 -19.05
N GLY A 79 -4.53 -6.67 -19.50
CA GLY A 79 -5.62 -6.34 -20.41
C GLY A 79 -5.53 -7.17 -21.70
N ALA A 80 -4.35 -7.19 -22.31
CA ALA A 80 -4.09 -8.01 -23.51
C ALA A 80 -4.22 -9.52 -23.25
N ARG A 81 -3.82 -10.02 -22.06
CA ARG A 81 -3.94 -11.45 -21.70
C ARG A 81 -5.35 -11.87 -21.32
N LEU A 82 -6.14 -11.02 -20.67
CA LEU A 82 -7.51 -11.32 -20.27
C LEU A 82 -8.46 -11.35 -21.47
N HIS A 83 -8.21 -10.50 -22.45
CA HIS A 83 -8.99 -10.44 -23.69
C HIS A 83 -8.47 -11.39 -24.78
N ARG A 84 -7.30 -12.03 -24.57
CA ARG A 84 -6.85 -13.11 -25.44
C ARG A 84 -7.79 -14.30 -25.26
N PRO A 85 -8.27 -14.93 -26.34
CA PRO A 85 -8.87 -16.25 -26.25
C PRO A 85 -7.93 -17.17 -25.47
N LEU A 86 -8.46 -18.02 -24.61
CA LEU A 86 -7.66 -19.10 -24.02
C LEU A 86 -7.13 -19.93 -25.19
N ASP A 87 -5.85 -19.74 -25.53
CA ASP A 87 -5.18 -20.67 -26.44
C ASP A 87 -5.04 -21.99 -25.68
N ASP A 88 -5.50 -23.09 -26.26
CA ASP A 88 -5.33 -24.46 -25.75
C ASP A 88 -3.84 -24.87 -25.58
N ARG A 89 -2.92 -23.97 -25.94
CA ARG A 89 -1.45 -24.14 -25.94
C ARG A 89 -0.76 -23.44 -24.76
N VAL A 90 -1.50 -22.76 -23.88
CA VAL A 90 -0.93 -22.23 -22.65
C VAL A 90 -0.79 -23.39 -21.67
N GLU A 91 0.44 -23.81 -21.40
CA GLU A 91 0.74 -24.77 -20.34
C GLU A 91 0.08 -24.28 -19.03
N PRO A 92 -0.73 -25.13 -18.37
CA PRO A 92 -1.37 -24.74 -17.12
C PRO A 92 -0.30 -24.34 -16.11
N ALA A 93 -0.58 -23.27 -15.36
CA ALA A 93 0.28 -22.89 -14.25
C ALA A 93 0.47 -24.11 -13.33
N PRO A 94 1.70 -24.38 -12.87
CA PRO A 94 1.94 -25.50 -11.97
C PRO A 94 1.04 -25.35 -10.73
N PRO A 95 0.52 -26.47 -10.17
CA PRO A 95 -0.33 -26.42 -9.00
C PRO A 95 0.40 -25.66 -7.89
N CYS A 96 -0.33 -24.75 -7.22
CA CYS A 96 0.23 -24.02 -6.10
C CYS A 96 0.75 -25.04 -5.07
N PRO A 97 2.03 -24.99 -4.68
CA PRO A 97 2.58 -25.93 -3.71
C PRO A 97 1.79 -25.86 -2.40
N PRO A 98 1.53 -26.99 -1.73
CA PRO A 98 0.86 -26.95 -0.44
C PRO A 98 1.67 -26.07 0.52
N VAL A 99 0.98 -25.34 1.40
CA VAL A 99 1.63 -24.44 2.40
C VAL A 99 2.73 -25.17 3.20
N SER A 100 2.60 -26.48 3.39
CA SER A 100 3.60 -27.33 4.05
C SER A 100 4.95 -27.44 3.31
N THR A 101 4.99 -27.14 2.02
CA THR A 101 6.18 -27.20 1.15
C THR A 101 6.78 -25.83 0.85
N LEU A 102 6.13 -24.74 1.29
CA LEU A 102 6.73 -23.42 1.25
C LEU A 102 7.86 -23.34 2.29
N PRO A 103 8.97 -22.66 1.98
CA PRO A 103 10.02 -22.45 2.96
C PRO A 103 9.43 -21.77 4.19
N GLY A 104 9.73 -22.32 5.37
CA GLY A 104 9.32 -21.73 6.63
C GLY A 104 9.77 -20.27 6.72
N PRO A 105 9.11 -19.45 7.56
CA PRO A 105 9.49 -18.05 7.70
C PRO A 105 10.99 -17.94 7.97
N HIS A 106 11.68 -17.11 7.17
CA HIS A 106 13.09 -16.80 7.35
C HIS A 106 13.34 -16.48 8.83
N PRO A 107 14.41 -16.95 9.49
CA PRO A 107 14.60 -16.80 10.93
C PRO A 107 14.56 -15.34 11.43
N GLN A 108 14.71 -14.36 10.54
CA GLN A 108 14.56 -12.93 10.81
C GLN A 108 13.10 -12.42 10.87
N ALA A 109 12.11 -13.21 10.43
CA ALA A 109 10.69 -12.85 10.46
C ALA A 109 10.00 -13.20 11.80
N ARG A 110 10.76 -13.68 12.79
CA ARG A 110 10.24 -14.06 14.13
C ARG A 110 10.42 -12.99 15.21
N THR A 111 10.84 -11.78 14.86
CA THR A 111 10.95 -10.68 15.84
C THR A 111 9.72 -9.79 15.75
N GLY A 112 8.66 -10.13 16.49
CA GLY A 112 7.53 -9.21 16.66
C GLY A 112 6.19 -9.77 17.15
N LEU A 113 6.02 -11.09 17.31
CA LEU A 113 4.77 -11.61 17.87
C LEU A 113 4.82 -11.65 19.40
N ALA A 114 4.52 -10.51 20.04
CA ALA A 114 4.24 -10.47 21.46
C ALA A 114 3.01 -11.35 21.75
N THR A 115 3.24 -12.52 22.36
CA THR A 115 2.17 -13.39 22.86
C THR A 115 1.48 -12.70 24.02
N HIS A 116 0.29 -12.15 23.78
CA HIS A 116 -0.54 -11.52 24.80
C HIS A 116 -1.24 -12.59 25.65
N ARG A 117 -0.57 -13.10 26.68
CA ARG A 117 -1.19 -13.99 27.66
C ARG A 117 -1.91 -13.14 28.71
N ARG A 118 -3.24 -13.04 28.63
CA ARG A 118 -4.06 -12.49 29.72
C ARG A 118 -3.92 -13.42 30.94
N ARG A 119 -3.22 -12.98 31.98
CA ARG A 119 -3.56 -13.36 33.35
C ARG A 119 -4.10 -12.11 34.05
N HIS A 120 -5.06 -12.35 34.92
CA HIS A 120 -5.87 -11.36 35.61
C HIS A 120 -5.05 -10.19 36.16
N GLY A 121 -5.44 -8.96 35.79
CA GLY A 121 -5.28 -7.79 36.65
C GLY A 121 -3.90 -7.12 36.74
N GLU A 122 -3.09 -7.05 35.67
CA GLU A 122 -2.03 -6.02 35.56
C GLU A 122 -1.45 -5.99 34.13
N ILE A 123 -1.31 -4.80 33.54
CA ILE A 123 -0.59 -4.60 32.26
C ILE A 123 0.81 -4.09 32.60
N VAL A 124 1.81 -4.97 32.52
CA VAL A 124 3.21 -4.59 32.62
C VAL A 124 3.77 -4.39 31.20
N LEU A 125 3.95 -3.13 30.80
CA LEU A 125 4.65 -2.79 29.56
C LEU A 125 6.15 -3.05 29.74
N GLY A 126 6.68 -4.08 29.08
CA GLY A 126 8.11 -4.35 29.03
C GLY A 126 8.86 -3.21 28.34
N ARG A 127 9.72 -2.51 29.08
CA ARG A 127 10.66 -1.52 28.51
C ARG A 127 11.58 -2.23 27.53
N GLY A 128 11.55 -1.81 26.27
CA GLY A 128 12.54 -2.21 25.26
C GLY A 128 13.94 -1.81 25.72
N ALA A 129 14.91 -2.69 25.46
CA ALA A 129 16.31 -2.50 25.82
C ALA A 129 16.88 -1.18 25.28
N PRO A 130 17.77 -0.50 26.03
CA PRO A 130 18.38 0.76 25.59
C PRO A 130 19.32 0.54 24.39
N ARG A 131 19.20 1.41 23.38
CA ARG A 131 20.13 1.47 22.24
C ARG A 131 21.52 1.91 22.72
N PRO A 132 22.62 1.35 22.19
CA PRO A 132 23.96 1.80 22.53
C PRO A 132 24.19 3.24 22.04
N ALA A 133 24.76 4.06 22.92
CA ALA A 133 25.13 5.44 22.64
C ALA A 133 26.41 5.48 21.80
N GLY A 134 26.36 6.20 20.67
CA GLY A 134 27.57 6.53 19.89
C GLY A 134 27.45 6.32 18.39
N MET A 135 26.57 7.07 17.71
CA MET A 135 26.79 7.45 16.31
C MET A 135 25.91 8.67 15.99
N VAL A 136 26.47 9.86 16.19
CA VAL A 136 25.88 11.13 15.72
C VAL A 136 26.16 11.21 14.23
N GLN A 137 25.12 11.08 13.39
CA GLN A 137 25.25 11.47 11.98
C GLN A 137 25.16 13.00 11.91
N PRO A 138 26.13 13.71 11.31
CA PRO A 138 26.05 15.15 11.17
C PRO A 138 24.95 15.55 10.19
N LEU A 139 24.15 16.50 10.64
CA LEU A 139 23.20 17.29 9.87
C LEU A 139 23.94 17.96 8.70
N VAL A 140 23.65 17.56 7.47
CA VAL A 140 24.17 18.25 6.28
C VAL A 140 23.44 19.59 6.15
N ASP A 141 24.18 20.66 6.43
CA ASP A 141 23.80 22.05 6.16
C ASP A 141 23.57 22.26 4.65
N ARG A 142 22.39 22.75 4.28
CA ARG A 142 22.15 23.32 2.95
C ARG A 142 22.66 24.76 2.91
N PRO A 143 23.52 25.15 1.96
CA PRO A 143 23.85 26.57 1.77
C PRO A 143 22.70 27.32 1.08
N ARG A 144 22.33 28.47 1.66
CA ARG A 144 21.52 29.52 1.03
C ARG A 144 22.45 30.54 0.33
N SER A 145 22.24 30.76 -0.97
CA SER A 145 22.42 31.99 -1.78
C SER A 145 22.76 31.57 -3.23
N HIS A 146 22.13 32.05 -4.30
CA HIS A 146 22.04 33.44 -4.70
C HIS A 146 20.80 33.72 -5.57
N GLN A 147 20.10 34.80 -5.22
CA GLN A 147 19.38 35.66 -6.16
C GLN A 147 20.42 36.43 -6.99
N ARG A 148 20.29 36.36 -8.32
CA ARG A 148 20.57 37.46 -9.25
C ARG A 148 19.72 37.25 -10.49
#